data_AF-A0A660QF12-F1
#
_entry.id   AF-A0A660QF12-F1
#
_cell.length_a   1.000
_cell.length_b   1.000
_cell.length_c   1.000
_cell.angle_alpha   90.00
_cell.angle_beta   90.00
_cell.angle_gamma   90.00
#
_symmetry.space_group_name_H-M   'P 1'
#
loop_
_entity.id
_entity.type
_entity.pdbx_description
1 polymer ?
#
loop_
_entity_poly.entity_id
_entity_poly.type
_entity_poly.pdbx_seq_one_letter_code
_entity_poly.pdbx_strand_id
1 'polypeptide(L)'
;MDKDDLYSESLANIANFSFDAQVADVFTDMIERSVPGYRSIITMIETLTEHYAQPGSTLYDLGCSLGASTLSMRRGIVAEGCKIVAVDNSEAMVERCRKAVER
;
A
#
# COMPACT_ATOMS: atom_id res chain seq x y z
N MET A 1 -12.29 -11.81 -3.89
CA MET A 1 -12.19 -10.38 -3.54
C MET A 1 -13.41 -10.13 -2.69
N ASP A 2 -13.19 -10.06 -1.37
CA ASP A 2 -14.28 -9.96 -0.42
C ASP A 2 -14.70 -8.49 -0.29
N LYS A 3 -15.99 -8.27 -0.16
CA LYS A 3 -16.61 -6.94 -0.11
C LYS A 3 -16.43 -6.35 1.29
N ASP A 4 -15.93 -5.11 1.41
CA ASP A 4 -15.85 -4.42 2.70
C ASP A 4 -17.25 -3.97 3.17
N ASP A 5 -17.70 -4.55 4.28
CA ASP A 5 -18.90 -4.17 5.04
C ASP A 5 -18.54 -3.96 6.55
N LEU A 6 -17.25 -3.84 6.91
CA LEU A 6 -16.74 -3.98 8.29
C LEU A 6 -17.25 -2.89 9.26
N TYR A 7 -17.51 -1.67 8.76
CA TYR A 7 -18.00 -0.53 9.55
C TYR A 7 -19.42 -0.11 9.16
N SER A 8 -20.21 -1.01 8.59
CA SER A 8 -21.56 -0.71 8.07
C SER A 8 -22.67 -0.74 9.13
N GLU A 9 -22.46 -1.39 10.29
CA GLU A 9 -23.44 -1.50 11.37
C GLU A 9 -23.12 -0.59 12.57
N SER A 10 -24.18 -0.09 13.24
CA SER A 10 -24.06 0.71 14.47
C SER A 10 -23.68 -0.20 15.64
N LEU A 11 -22.38 -0.29 15.94
CA LEU A 11 -21.85 -1.02 17.09
C LEU A 11 -21.87 -0.15 18.36
N ALA A 12 -22.42 -0.69 19.45
CA ALA A 12 -22.55 -0.02 20.76
C ALA A 12 -21.19 0.32 21.43
N ASN A 13 -20.09 -0.27 20.96
CA ASN A 13 -18.72 0.07 21.33
C ASN A 13 -17.89 0.16 20.04
N ILE A 14 -17.60 1.37 19.59
CA ILE A 14 -16.65 1.58 18.49
C ILE A 14 -15.27 1.29 19.07
N ALA A 15 -14.73 0.09 18.81
CA ALA A 15 -13.31 -0.16 19.05
C ALA A 15 -12.49 0.86 18.24
N ASN A 16 -11.39 1.36 18.80
CA ASN A 16 -10.51 2.25 18.06
C ASN A 16 -10.06 1.56 16.77
N PHE A 17 -10.16 2.28 15.65
CA PHE A 17 -9.72 1.78 14.35
C PHE A 17 -8.27 1.29 14.42
N SER A 18 -8.02 0.10 13.89
CA SER A 18 -6.69 -0.48 13.77
C SER A 18 -6.57 -1.18 12.42
N PHE A 19 -5.38 -1.12 11.82
CA PHE A 19 -5.06 -1.89 10.62
C PHE A 19 -4.78 -3.35 10.99
N ASP A 20 -5.80 -4.05 11.47
CA ASP A 20 -5.70 -5.46 11.86
C ASP A 20 -5.86 -6.40 10.65
N ALA A 21 -5.94 -7.71 10.93
CA ALA A 21 -6.10 -8.73 9.89
C ALA A 21 -7.38 -8.56 9.07
N GLN A 22 -8.50 -8.12 9.69
CA GLN A 22 -9.78 -7.96 8.99
C GLN A 22 -9.71 -6.77 8.03
N VAL A 23 -9.17 -5.63 8.50
CA VAL A 23 -8.95 -4.46 7.63
C VAL A 23 -7.99 -4.81 6.50
N ALA A 24 -6.92 -5.54 6.77
CA ALA A 24 -5.93 -5.91 5.76
C ALA A 24 -6.50 -6.83 4.66
N ASP A 25 -7.51 -7.67 4.95
CA ASP A 25 -8.16 -8.53 3.96
C ASP A 25 -9.05 -7.76 2.98
N VAL A 26 -9.63 -6.63 3.43
CA VAL A 26 -10.53 -5.82 2.61
C VAL A 26 -9.92 -4.47 2.17
N PHE A 27 -8.68 -4.19 2.56
CA PHE A 27 -8.05 -2.86 2.44
C PHE A 27 -8.07 -2.30 1.01
N THR A 28 -7.83 -3.14 0.00
CA THR A 28 -7.86 -2.69 -1.40
C THR A 28 -9.24 -2.18 -1.80
N ASP A 29 -10.30 -2.96 -1.51
CA ASP A 29 -11.69 -2.57 -1.81
C ASP A 29 -12.14 -1.37 -0.96
N MET A 30 -11.72 -1.32 0.30
CA MET A 30 -11.97 -0.19 1.21
C MET A 30 -11.40 1.12 0.65
N ILE A 31 -10.12 1.15 0.26
CA ILE A 31 -9.46 2.37 -0.23
C ILE A 31 -9.98 2.78 -1.60
N GLU A 32 -10.19 1.84 -2.53
CA GLU A 32 -10.66 2.17 -3.89
C GLU A 32 -12.04 2.84 -3.89
N ARG A 33 -12.89 2.52 -2.91
CA ARG A 33 -14.25 3.09 -2.80
C ARG A 33 -14.31 4.35 -1.93
N SER A 34 -13.35 4.54 -1.02
CA SER A 34 -13.35 5.66 -0.07
C SER A 34 -12.43 6.81 -0.45
N VAL A 35 -11.41 6.58 -1.29
CA VAL A 35 -10.43 7.60 -1.70
C VAL A 35 -10.52 7.86 -3.21
N PRO A 36 -11.24 8.92 -3.63
CA PRO A 36 -11.30 9.34 -5.03
C PRO A 36 -9.89 9.60 -5.59
N GLY A 37 -9.60 9.04 -6.76
CA GLY A 37 -8.32 9.25 -7.44
C GLY A 37 -7.15 8.40 -6.90
N TYR A 38 -7.38 7.49 -5.94
CA TYR A 38 -6.33 6.63 -5.39
C TYR A 38 -5.51 5.92 -6.48
N ARG A 39 -6.17 5.29 -7.46
CA ARG A 39 -5.48 4.61 -8.57
C ARG A 39 -4.62 5.57 -9.39
N SER A 40 -5.09 6.79 -9.63
CA SER A 40 -4.33 7.83 -10.33
C SER A 40 -3.08 8.23 -9.54
N ILE A 41 -3.18 8.37 -8.21
CA ILE A 41 -2.02 8.64 -7.35
C ILE A 41 -1.00 7.51 -7.45
N ILE A 42 -1.44 6.25 -7.34
CA ILE A 42 -0.54 5.09 -7.48
C ILE A 42 0.15 5.10 -8.84
N THR A 43 -0.54 5.39 -9.94
CA THR A 43 0.08 5.50 -11.27
C THR A 43 1.07 6.66 -11.36
N MET A 44 0.76 7.82 -10.77
CA MET A 44 1.69 8.95 -10.75
C MET A 44 2.98 8.64 -9.98
N ILE A 45 2.92 7.80 -8.92
CA ILE A 45 4.12 7.33 -8.21
C ILE A 45 5.06 6.57 -9.16
N GLU A 46 4.51 5.77 -10.09
CA GLU A 46 5.31 5.07 -11.11
C GLU A 46 6.08 6.08 -11.97
N THR A 47 5.37 7.05 -12.53
CA THR A 47 5.95 8.12 -13.37
C THR A 47 6.98 8.96 -12.61
N LEU A 48 6.68 9.35 -11.37
CA LEU A 48 7.66 10.07 -10.54
C LEU A 48 8.89 9.22 -10.27
N THR A 49 8.72 7.92 -10.02
CA THR A 49 9.85 7.02 -9.79
C THR A 49 10.75 6.93 -11.02
N GLU A 50 10.16 6.83 -12.21
CA GLU A 50 10.89 6.82 -13.49
C GLU A 50 11.75 8.07 -13.69
N HIS A 51 11.23 9.24 -13.33
CA HIS A 51 11.95 10.51 -13.51
C HIS A 51 12.99 10.78 -12.43
N TYR A 52 12.75 10.35 -11.19
CA TYR A 52 13.53 10.81 -10.04
C TYR A 52 14.42 9.75 -9.40
N ALA A 53 14.18 8.45 -9.61
CA ALA A 53 15.06 7.41 -9.11
C ALA A 53 16.45 7.56 -9.73
N GLN A 54 17.48 7.65 -8.88
CA GLN A 54 18.88 7.77 -9.31
C GLN A 54 19.62 6.44 -9.10
N PRO A 55 20.69 6.17 -9.87
CA PRO A 55 21.49 4.98 -9.67
C PRO A 55 21.94 4.81 -8.22
N GLY A 56 21.73 3.61 -7.67
CA GLY A 56 22.08 3.29 -6.27
C GLY A 56 21.22 3.97 -5.20
N SER A 57 20.16 4.69 -5.57
CA SER A 57 19.29 5.38 -4.60
C SER A 57 18.43 4.39 -3.80
N THR A 58 17.97 4.83 -2.62
CA THR A 58 17.02 4.08 -1.80
C THR A 58 15.71 4.85 -1.74
N LEU A 59 14.63 4.19 -2.16
CA LEU A 59 13.27 4.72 -2.17
C LEU A 59 12.54 4.20 -0.92
N TYR A 60 11.82 5.08 -0.24
CA TYR A 60 11.11 4.73 0.99
C TYR A 60 9.59 4.84 0.78
N ASP A 61 8.87 3.76 1.06
CA ASP A 61 7.41 3.71 1.10
C ASP A 61 6.97 3.68 2.57
N LEU A 62 6.56 4.85 3.10
CA LEU A 62 6.23 5.03 4.51
C LEU A 62 4.71 4.87 4.72
N GLY A 63 4.32 3.89 5.53
CA GLY A 63 2.93 3.44 5.63
C GLY A 63 2.56 2.56 4.43
N CYS A 64 3.41 1.58 4.11
CA CYS A 64 3.32 0.84 2.85
C CYS A 64 2.03 0.02 2.70
N SER A 65 1.28 -0.23 3.79
CA SER A 65 0.04 -0.99 3.78
C SER A 65 0.25 -2.34 3.05
N LEU A 66 -0.53 -2.64 2.02
CA LEU A 66 -0.40 -3.85 1.20
C LEU A 66 0.65 -3.75 0.06
N GLY A 67 1.42 -2.66 -0.01
CA GLY A 67 2.54 -2.49 -0.96
C GLY A 67 2.15 -1.89 -2.31
N ALA A 68 1.01 -1.23 -2.45
CA ALA A 68 0.57 -0.65 -3.72
C ALA A 68 1.58 0.37 -4.29
N SER A 69 2.04 1.30 -3.44
CA SER A 69 3.07 2.30 -3.80
C SER A 69 4.42 1.63 -4.06
N THR A 70 4.86 0.73 -3.18
CA THR A 70 6.07 -0.09 -3.36
C THR A 70 6.12 -0.79 -4.73
N LEU A 71 5.04 -1.46 -5.13
CA LEU A 71 4.96 -2.14 -6.42
C LEU A 71 4.96 -1.15 -7.59
N SER A 72 4.37 0.04 -7.40
CA SER A 72 4.40 1.12 -8.38
C SER A 72 5.81 1.68 -8.57
N MET A 73 6.52 1.98 -7.48
CA MET A 73 7.93 2.38 -7.52
C MET A 73 8.76 1.31 -8.21
N ARG A 74 8.56 0.02 -7.89
CA ARG A 74 9.30 -1.09 -8.50
C ARG A 74 9.17 -1.12 -10.03
N ARG A 75 7.98 -0.81 -10.57
CA ARG A 75 7.77 -0.74 -12.02
C ARG A 75 8.41 0.49 -12.65
N GLY A 76 8.42 1.63 -11.94
CA GLY A 76 9.02 2.87 -12.41
C GLY A 76 10.55 2.91 -12.32
N ILE A 77 11.20 2.03 -11.56
CA ILE A 77 12.67 2.02 -11.46
C ILE A 77 13.28 1.59 -12.80
N VAL A 78 13.91 2.56 -13.47
CA VAL A 78 14.78 2.32 -14.64
C VAL A 78 16.27 2.42 -14.29
N ALA A 79 16.61 3.13 -13.21
CA ALA A 79 17.98 3.31 -12.76
C ALA A 79 18.53 2.05 -12.06
N GLU A 80 19.79 1.73 -12.33
CA GLU A 80 20.43 0.53 -11.79
C GLU A 80 20.74 0.64 -10.29
N GLY A 81 20.68 -0.50 -9.59
CA GLY A 81 21.11 -0.61 -8.20
C GLY A 81 20.19 0.07 -7.18
N CYS A 82 19.00 0.51 -7.58
CA CYS A 82 18.02 1.07 -6.66
C CYS A 82 17.51 0.01 -5.65
N LYS A 83 17.12 0.48 -4.47
CA LYS A 83 16.48 -0.33 -3.42
C LYS A 83 15.18 0.32 -2.98
N ILE A 84 14.19 -0.49 -2.62
CA ILE A 84 12.96 -0.02 -2.00
C ILE A 84 12.92 -0.51 -0.55
N VAL A 85 12.63 0.40 0.38
CA VAL A 85 12.39 0.10 1.80
C VAL A 85 10.94 0.46 2.11
N ALA A 86 10.11 -0.55 2.29
CA ALA A 86 8.71 -0.42 2.66
C ALA A 86 8.54 -0.56 4.17
N VAL A 87 7.89 0.40 4.82
CA VAL A 87 7.74 0.45 6.28
C VAL A 87 6.26 0.57 6.65
N ASP A 88 5.81 -0.30 7.52
CA ASP A 88 4.49 -0.23 8.15
C ASP A 88 4.59 -0.77 9.59
N ASN A 89 3.76 -0.24 10.49
CA ASN A 89 3.74 -0.67 11.89
C ASN A 89 2.66 -1.73 12.17
N SER A 90 1.77 -2.00 11.21
CA SER A 90 0.81 -3.10 11.27
C SER A 90 1.46 -4.39 10.80
N GLU A 91 1.56 -5.37 11.69
CA GLU A 91 2.04 -6.72 11.35
C GLU A 91 1.19 -7.38 10.26
N ALA A 92 -0.14 -7.20 10.32
CA ALA A 92 -1.07 -7.74 9.33
C ALA A 92 -0.86 -7.16 7.93
N MET A 93 -0.52 -5.87 7.84
CA MET A 93 -0.18 -5.19 6.59
C MET A 93 1.19 -5.64 6.09
N VAL A 94 2.22 -5.65 6.95
CA VAL A 94 3.58 -6.08 6.60
C VAL A 94 3.61 -7.51 6.05
N GLU A 95 2.89 -8.45 6.68
CA GLU A 95 2.87 -9.84 6.22
C GLU A 95 2.27 -9.97 4.81
N ARG A 96 1.16 -9.27 4.54
CA ARG A 96 0.52 -9.29 3.22
C ARG A 96 1.32 -8.52 2.18
N CYS A 97 1.94 -7.40 2.55
CA CYS A 97 2.86 -6.65 1.70
C CYS A 97 4.03 -7.53 1.25
N ARG A 98 4.66 -8.25 2.18
CA ARG A 98 5.75 -9.19 1.88
C ARG A 98 5.31 -10.25 0.85
N LYS A 99 4.14 -10.85 1.05
CA LYS A 99 3.54 -11.79 0.08
C LYS A 99 3.24 -11.15 -1.28
N ALA A 100 2.86 -9.87 -1.32
CA ALA A 100 2.57 -9.17 -2.56
C ALA A 100 3.82 -8.82 -3.36
N VAL A 101 4.93 -8.48 -2.71
CA VAL A 101 6.19 -8.15 -3.39
C VAL A 101 7.04 -9.35 -3.78
N GLU A 102 6.84 -10.50 -3.14
CA GLU A 102 7.49 -11.77 -3.52
C GLU A 102 6.85 -12.46 -4.74
N ARG A 103 5.67 -12.00 -5.16
CA ARG A 103 5.01 -12.40 -6.41
C ARG A 103 5.58 -11.61 -7.60
#